data_AF-A0A1V0DDG2-F1
#
_entry.id   AF-A0A1V0DDG2-F1
#
_cell.length_a   1.000
_cell.length_b   1.000
_cell.length_c   1.000
_cell.angle_alpha   90.00
_cell.angle_beta   90.00
_cell.angle_gamma   90.00
#
_symmetry.space_group_name_H-M   'P 1'
#
loop_
_entity.id
_entity.type
_entity.pdbx_description
1 polymer ?
#
loop_
_entity_poly.entity_id
_entity_poly.type
_entity_poly.pdbx_seq_one_letter_code
_entity_poly.pdbx_strand_id
1 'polypeptide(L)'
;MHRFVTLLLLAPLALAACDPLSIEIPEEALRARLSTNHLVLTNRASVRLRYLAGDPDFLARVDISFEDLPILEPHQTTTIPLDEVPGYGPETRFIGITWWAEGVDEAGSLRLPVR
;
A
#
# COMPACT_ATOMS: atom_id res chain seq x y z
N MET A 1 -34.46 9.05 59.02
CA MET A 1 -33.12 8.51 59.34
C MET A 1 -32.78 7.44 58.32
N HIS A 2 -31.53 7.50 57.84
CA HIS A 2 -30.75 6.52 57.06
C HIS A 2 -31.10 6.21 55.58
N ARG A 3 -30.12 6.58 54.76
CA ARG A 3 -29.86 6.23 53.36
C ARG A 3 -29.46 4.75 53.27
N PHE A 4 -29.88 4.05 52.23
CA PHE A 4 -29.03 3.05 51.58
C PHE A 4 -29.27 3.10 50.07
N VAL A 5 -28.22 3.55 49.37
CA VAL A 5 -28.05 3.46 47.93
C VAL A 5 -27.47 2.07 47.67
N THR A 6 -28.09 1.29 46.80
CA THR A 6 -27.45 0.10 46.23
C THR A 6 -27.64 0.17 44.73
N LEU A 7 -26.57 0.59 44.05
CA LEU A 7 -26.39 0.44 42.61
C LEU A 7 -26.30 -1.05 42.30
N LEU A 8 -27.27 -1.57 41.55
CA LEU A 8 -27.12 -2.85 40.88
C LEU A 8 -26.54 -2.57 39.49
N LEU A 9 -25.22 -2.71 39.36
CA LEU A 9 -24.56 -2.87 38.07
C LEU A 9 -25.03 -4.20 37.49
N LEU A 10 -25.93 -4.18 36.50
CA LEU A 10 -26.02 -5.26 35.52
C LEU A 10 -25.26 -4.83 34.29
N ALA A 11 -24.14 -5.52 34.09
CA ALA A 11 -23.26 -5.42 32.95
C ALA A 11 -24.06 -5.41 31.64
N PRO A 12 -23.72 -4.52 30.69
CA PRO A 12 -24.23 -4.68 29.34
C PRO A 12 -23.73 -6.03 28.81
N LEU A 13 -24.65 -6.83 28.28
CA LEU A 13 -24.35 -8.01 27.49
C LEU A 13 -23.21 -7.64 26.54
N ALA A 14 -22.10 -8.37 26.66
CA ALA A 14 -21.05 -8.34 25.66
C ALA A 14 -21.71 -8.61 24.31
N LEU A 15 -21.88 -7.55 23.51
CA LEU A 15 -21.94 -7.72 22.07
C LEU A 15 -20.66 -8.46 21.75
N ALA A 16 -20.79 -9.74 21.39
CA ALA A 16 -19.83 -10.36 20.51
C ALA A 16 -19.82 -9.48 19.26
N ALA A 17 -18.91 -8.50 19.24
CA ALA A 17 -18.48 -7.88 18.02
C ALA A 17 -17.95 -9.05 17.20
N CYS A 18 -18.77 -9.49 16.25
CA CYS A 18 -18.27 -10.25 15.13
C CYS A 18 -17.30 -9.28 14.48
N ASP A 19 -16.01 -9.40 14.81
CA ASP A 19 -14.95 -8.66 14.15
C ASP A 19 -15.19 -8.88 12.65
N PRO A 20 -15.55 -7.84 11.87
CA PRO A 20 -15.45 -7.96 10.43
C PRO A 20 -13.97 -8.16 10.21
N LEU A 21 -13.57 -9.39 9.88
CA LEU A 21 -12.22 -9.85 9.59
C LEU A 21 -11.34 -8.64 9.25
N SER A 22 -10.69 -8.09 10.28
CA SER A 22 -9.88 -6.89 10.14
C SER A 22 -8.62 -7.38 9.47
N ILE A 23 -8.65 -7.45 8.15
CA ILE A 23 -7.44 -7.51 7.35
C ILE A 23 -6.81 -6.14 7.57
N GLU A 24 -5.97 -6.03 8.60
CA GLU A 24 -5.00 -4.96 8.70
C GLU A 24 -4.16 -5.06 7.43
N ILE A 25 -4.50 -4.27 6.41
CA ILE A 25 -3.53 -3.90 5.40
C ILE A 25 -2.42 -3.21 6.21
N PRO A 26 -1.24 -3.83 6.37
CA PRO A 26 -0.24 -3.33 7.29
C PRO A 26 0.10 -1.93 6.83
N GLU A 27 -0.13 -0.98 7.73
CA GLU A 27 0.01 0.46 7.51
C GLU A 27 1.40 0.73 6.88
N GLU A 28 1.38 0.82 5.55
CA GLU A 28 2.50 0.97 4.62
C GLU A 28 3.45 -0.23 4.46
N ALA A 29 2.95 -1.34 3.92
CA ALA A 29 3.78 -2.43 3.38
C ALA A 29 4.88 -1.92 2.41
N LEU A 30 4.59 -0.86 1.67
CA LEU A 30 5.49 -0.18 0.74
C LEU A 30 5.46 1.33 0.95
N ARG A 31 6.64 1.94 1.01
CA ARG A 31 6.88 3.38 0.89
C ARG A 31 7.61 3.63 -0.40
N ALA A 32 7.19 4.66 -1.13
CA ALA A 32 7.84 5.07 -2.36
C ALA A 32 8.14 6.57 -2.34
N ARG A 33 9.32 6.95 -2.82
CA ARG A 33 9.71 8.35 -3.00
C ARG A 33 10.43 8.54 -4.32
N LEU A 34 10.25 9.72 -4.92
CA LEU A 34 11.05 10.16 -6.05
C LEU A 34 12.21 11.04 -5.56
N SER A 35 13.39 10.73 -6.07
CA SER A 35 14.59 11.56 -6.07
C SER A 35 14.78 12.13 -7.48
N THR A 36 15.70 13.08 -7.66
CA THR A 36 15.96 13.76 -8.95
C THR A 36 16.03 12.79 -10.13
N ASN A 37 16.72 11.66 -9.96
CA ASN A 37 16.93 10.67 -11.02
C ASN A 37 16.54 9.23 -10.62
N HIS A 38 15.90 9.04 -9.46
CA HIS A 38 15.65 7.70 -8.94
C HIS A 38 14.27 7.55 -8.32
N LEU A 39 13.65 6.39 -8.52
CA LEU A 39 12.56 5.88 -7.71
C LEU A 39 13.14 5.04 -6.56
N VAL A 40 12.83 5.40 -5.32
CA VAL A 40 13.27 4.65 -4.14
C VAL A 40 12.06 4.00 -3.48
N LEU A 41 12.13 2.68 -3.35
CA LEU A 41 11.11 1.83 -2.76
C LEU A 41 11.66 1.23 -1.46
N THR A 42 10.93 1.39 -0.36
CA THR A 42 11.25 0.76 0.93
C THR A 42 10.04 -0.03 1.39
N ASN A 43 10.21 -1.30 1.69
CA ASN A 43 9.11 -2.17 2.09
C ASN A 43 9.30 -2.70 3.51
N ARG A 44 8.19 -3.09 4.15
CA ARG A 44 8.17 -3.68 5.50
C ARG A 44 7.71 -5.14 5.52
N ALA A 45 7.19 -5.62 4.39
CA ALA A 45 6.72 -6.98 4.18
C ALA A 45 7.18 -7.47 2.80
N SER A 46 7.15 -8.77 2.56
CA SER A 46 7.39 -9.33 1.23
C SER A 46 6.33 -8.80 0.27
N VAL A 47 6.76 -8.05 -0.76
CA VAL A 47 5.85 -7.42 -1.71
C VAL A 47 6.23 -7.76 -3.13
N ARG A 48 5.25 -8.22 -3.91
CA ARG A 48 5.32 -8.20 -5.37
C ARG A 48 4.96 -6.81 -5.83
N LEU A 49 5.76 -6.23 -6.71
CA LEU A 49 5.51 -4.86 -7.14
C LEU A 49 5.60 -4.66 -8.63
N ARG A 50 4.90 -3.62 -9.06
CA ARG A 50 4.90 -3.11 -10.41
C ARG A 50 5.03 -1.60 -10.38
N TYR A 51 5.84 -1.05 -11.27
CA TYR A 51 5.91 0.39 -11.52
C TYR A 51 5.87 0.69 -13.01
N LEU A 52 5.22 1.79 -13.38
CA LEU A 52 5.09 2.27 -14.74
C LEU A 52 5.05 3.80 -14.75
N ALA A 53 5.73 4.42 -15.70
CA ALA A 53 5.66 5.85 -15.96
C ALA A 53 4.66 6.15 -17.07
N GLY A 54 3.95 7.27 -16.94
CA GLY A 54 3.04 7.75 -17.98
C GLY A 54 2.21 8.95 -17.55
N ASP A 55 1.25 9.31 -18.40
CA ASP A 55 0.19 10.25 -18.02
C ASP A 55 -0.92 9.53 -17.23
N PRO A 56 -1.77 10.27 -16.49
CA PRO A 56 -2.84 9.66 -15.69
C PRO A 56 -3.79 8.78 -16.51
N ASP A 57 -4.04 9.17 -17.75
CA ASP A 57 -5.00 8.51 -18.64
C ASP A 57 -4.44 7.17 -19.18
N PHE A 58 -3.14 7.09 -19.45
CA PHE A 58 -2.43 5.86 -19.76
C PHE A 58 -2.40 4.93 -18.56
N LEU A 59 -2.04 5.43 -17.38
CA LEU A 59 -2.01 4.62 -16.15
C LEU A 59 -3.37 4.01 -15.80
N ALA A 60 -4.48 4.63 -16.20
CA ALA A 60 -5.83 4.10 -15.98
C ALA A 60 -6.24 3.00 -16.98
N ARG A 61 -5.57 2.88 -18.13
CA ARG A 61 -5.92 1.95 -19.22
C ARG A 61 -5.04 0.71 -19.28
N VAL A 62 -3.92 0.75 -18.57
CA VAL A 62 -2.90 -0.28 -18.62
C VAL A 62 -3.34 -1.40 -17.67
N ASP A 63 -4.05 -2.39 -18.23
CA ASP A 63 -4.33 -3.68 -17.61
C ASP A 63 -3.15 -4.59 -17.90
N ILE A 64 -2.49 -5.12 -16.87
CA ILE A 64 -1.24 -5.83 -17.14
C ILE A 64 -0.91 -6.95 -16.17
N SER A 65 -0.61 -8.08 -16.83
CA SER A 65 -0.30 -9.40 -16.28
C SER A 65 0.82 -9.37 -15.23
N PHE A 66 0.71 -10.32 -14.31
CA PHE A 66 1.44 -10.42 -13.04
C PHE A 66 2.59 -11.43 -13.05
N GLU A 67 2.80 -12.14 -14.16
CA GLU A 67 3.56 -13.41 -14.15
C GLU A 67 5.06 -13.24 -13.85
N ASP A 68 5.64 -12.04 -14.00
CA ASP A 68 7.08 -11.80 -13.81
C ASP A 68 7.42 -10.56 -12.95
N LEU A 69 6.59 -10.25 -11.94
CA LEU A 69 6.84 -9.07 -11.10
C LEU A 69 8.00 -9.30 -10.10
N PRO A 70 8.92 -8.33 -9.94
CA PRO A 70 9.95 -8.41 -8.93
C PRO A 70 9.35 -8.48 -7.52
N ILE A 71 9.94 -9.34 -6.69
CA ILE A 71 9.64 -9.45 -5.26
C ILE A 71 10.68 -8.60 -4.50
N LEU A 72 10.21 -7.73 -3.61
CA LEU A 72 11.05 -7.10 -2.61
C LEU A 72 10.90 -7.82 -1.27
N GLU A 73 12.04 -8.26 -0.76
CA GLU A 73 12.13 -8.91 0.54
C GLU A 73 11.88 -7.90 1.67
N PRO A 74 11.29 -8.31 2.81
CA PRO A 74 11.00 -7.42 3.92
C PRO A 74 12.20 -6.54 4.33
N HIS A 75 11.94 -5.28 4.66
CA HIS A 75 12.94 -4.29 5.09
C HIS A 75 14.01 -3.95 4.05
N GLN A 76 13.82 -4.36 2.80
CA GLN A 76 14.68 -3.96 1.71
C GLN A 76 14.43 -2.50 1.31
N THR A 77 15.48 -1.87 0.78
CA THR A 77 15.35 -0.64 0.03
C THR A 77 15.92 -0.86 -1.36
N THR A 78 15.10 -0.59 -2.36
CA THR A 78 15.46 -0.73 -3.77
C THR A 78 15.45 0.65 -4.41
N THR A 79 16.51 0.95 -5.15
CA THR A 79 16.68 2.21 -5.87
C THR A 79 16.72 1.89 -7.35
N ILE A 80 15.79 2.47 -8.11
CA ILE A 80 15.61 2.24 -9.53
C ILE A 80 15.92 3.56 -10.25
N PRO A 81 16.89 3.61 -11.16
CA PRO A 81 17.09 4.75 -12.05
C PRO A 81 15.82 5.06 -12.85
N LEU A 82 15.45 6.33 -12.98
CA LEU A 82 14.18 6.68 -13.65
C LEU A 82 14.19 6.29 -15.14
N ASP A 83 15.34 6.32 -15.80
CA ASP A 83 15.51 5.85 -17.18
C ASP A 83 15.31 4.33 -17.34
N GLU A 84 15.33 3.56 -16.25
CA GLU A 84 14.97 2.14 -16.22
C GLU A 84 13.49 1.91 -15.88
N VAL A 85 12.73 2.95 -15.51
CA VAL A 85 11.29 2.84 -15.28
C VAL A 85 10.58 2.72 -16.63
N PRO A 86 9.82 1.64 -16.89
CA PRO A 86 9.13 1.47 -18.16
C PRO A 86 8.19 2.64 -18.44
N GLY A 87 8.23 3.17 -19.67
CA GLY A 87 7.43 4.34 -20.08
C GLY A 87 7.98 5.69 -19.63
N TYR A 88 9.11 5.73 -18.91
CA TYR A 88 9.70 6.98 -18.49
C TYR A 88 10.36 7.73 -19.65
N GLY A 89 10.18 9.05 -19.65
CA GLY A 89 10.65 9.95 -20.69
C GLY A 89 10.27 11.40 -20.40
N PRO A 90 10.67 12.35 -21.27
CA PRO A 90 10.55 13.79 -21.02
C PRO A 90 9.12 14.27 -20.72
N GLU A 91 8.12 13.58 -21.27
CA GLU A 91 6.69 13.92 -21.13
C GLU A 91 6.03 13.23 -19.92
N THR A 92 6.79 12.46 -19.13
CA THR A 92 6.24 11.71 -18.00
C THR A 92 5.78 12.65 -16.91
N ARG A 93 4.52 12.49 -16.47
CA ARG A 93 3.94 13.28 -15.38
C ARG A 93 3.80 12.50 -14.09
N PHE A 94 3.65 11.19 -14.18
CA PHE A 94 3.42 10.34 -13.03
C PHE A 94 4.14 9.00 -13.17
N ILE A 95 4.48 8.44 -12.00
CA ILE A 95 4.86 7.04 -11.87
C ILE A 95 3.78 6.36 -11.03
N GLY A 96 3.06 5.44 -11.64
CA GLY A 96 2.11 4.57 -10.97
C GLY A 96 2.85 3.37 -10.37
N ILE A 97 2.55 3.04 -9.12
CA ILE A 97 3.12 1.88 -8.43
C ILE A 97 1.97 1.09 -7.84
N THR A 98 1.96 -0.22 -8.09
CA THR A 98 0.97 -1.14 -7.52
C THR A 98 1.71 -2.29 -6.87
N TRP A 99 1.29 -2.71 -5.69
CA TRP A 99 1.96 -3.76 -4.92
C TRP A 99 0.96 -4.68 -4.24
N TRP A 100 1.41 -5.91 -3.99
CA TRP A 100 0.68 -6.95 -3.27
C TRP A 100 1.58 -7.51 -2.20
N ALA A 101 1.13 -7.45 -0.95
CA ALA A 101 1.80 -8.15 0.14
C ALA A 101 1.48 -9.64 0.06
N GLU A 102 2.46 -10.48 0.37
CA GLU A 102 2.23 -11.93 0.44
C GLU A 102 1.15 -12.27 1.46
N GLY A 103 0.18 -13.11 1.06
CA GLY A 103 -0.96 -13.48 1.90
C GLY A 103 -2.08 -12.43 2.00
N VAL A 104 -2.02 -11.35 1.20
CA VAL A 104 -3.06 -10.32 1.12
C VAL A 104 -3.68 -10.33 -0.28
N ASP A 105 -5.01 -10.46 -0.34
CA ASP A 105 -5.76 -10.49 -1.61
C ASP A 105 -5.93 -9.10 -2.23
N GLU A 106 -5.73 -8.04 -1.43
CA GLU A 106 -5.90 -6.66 -1.86
C GLU A 106 -4.57 -6.01 -2.29
N ALA A 107 -4.63 -5.30 -3.42
CA ALA A 107 -3.53 -4.52 -3.95
C ALA A 107 -3.48 -3.14 -3.30
N GLY A 108 -2.29 -2.69 -2.91
CA GLY A 108 -2.03 -1.27 -2.69
C GLY A 108 -1.65 -0.58 -4.00
N SER A 109 -2.06 0.67 -4.17
CA SER A 109 -1.65 1.49 -5.31
C SER A 109 -1.31 2.92 -4.90
N LEU A 110 -0.34 3.52 -5.58
CA LEU A 110 0.06 4.91 -5.37
C LEU A 110 0.49 5.54 -6.70
N ARG A 111 0.39 6.87 -6.77
CA ARG A 111 0.85 7.67 -7.91
C ARG A 111 1.79 8.75 -7.42
N LEU A 112 3.02 8.75 -7.93
CA LEU A 112 4.03 9.76 -7.60
C LEU A 112 4.11 10.78 -8.74
N PRO A 113 3.91 12.08 -8.48
CA PRO A 113 4.09 13.11 -9.49
C PRO A 113 5.58 13.29 -9.79
N VAL A 114 5.95 13.25 -11.07
CA VAL A 114 7.28 13.62 -11.56
C VAL A 114 7.31 15.14 -11.71
N ARG A 115 8.30 15.80 -11.08
CA ARG A 115 8.45 17.27 -11.06
C ARG A 115 9.53 17.72 -12.02
#